data_AF-A0A3M1W9Q3-F1
#
_entry.id   AF-A0A3M1W9Q3-F1
#
_cell.length_a   1.000
_cell.length_b   1.000
_cell.length_c   1.000
_cell.angle_alpha   90.00
_cell.angle_beta   90.00
_cell.angle_gamma   90.00
#
_symmetry.space_group_name_H-M   'P 1'
#
loop_
_entity.id
_entity.type
_entity.pdbx_description
1 polymer ?
#
loop_
_entity_poly.entity_id
_entity_poly.type
_entity_poly.pdbx_seq_one_letter_code
_entity_poly.pdbx_strand_id
1 'polypeptide(L)'
;MYCPNCGQASPDDRRFCKFCGTNLGLVSEALSRGRVSNTNLSDATAQIIEQWFGEKPDPPPGKRQLNDIRSGVITTFVGIGLSAFLYFLMEAVASSSHIDPGAVP
;
A
#
# COMPACT_ATOMS: atom_id res chain seq x y z
N MET A 1 41.54 -7.79 -17.09
CA MET A 1 40.48 -6.77 -16.84
C MET A 1 40.87 -5.80 -15.72
N TYR A 2 40.25 -4.62 -15.64
CA TYR A 2 40.41 -3.70 -14.51
C TYR A 2 39.20 -3.80 -13.57
N CYS A 3 39.42 -3.71 -12.26
CA CYS A 3 38.33 -3.70 -11.28
C CYS A 3 37.62 -2.33 -11.30
N PRO A 4 36.28 -2.25 -11.51
CA PRO A 4 35.58 -0.96 -11.55
C PRO A 4 35.47 -0.27 -10.18
N ASN A 5 35.69 -1.01 -9.08
CA ASN A 5 35.60 -0.45 -7.73
C ASN A 5 36.91 0.23 -7.28
N CYS A 6 38.07 -0.33 -7.63
CA CYS A 6 39.37 0.18 -7.16
C CYS A 6 40.39 0.49 -8.26
N GLY A 7 40.03 0.30 -9.54
CA GLY A 7 40.87 0.59 -10.69
C GLY A 7 42.05 -0.36 -10.92
N GLN A 8 42.27 -1.36 -10.07
CA GLN A 8 43.45 -2.23 -10.21
C GLN A 8 43.29 -3.27 -11.33
N ALA A 9 44.36 -3.48 -12.09
CA ALA A 9 44.50 -4.59 -13.02
C ALA A 9 44.34 -5.95 -12.29
N SER A 10 43.46 -6.78 -12.84
CA SER A 10 43.21 -8.16 -12.40
C SER A 10 43.20 -9.09 -13.62
N PRO A 11 43.82 -10.28 -13.54
CA PRO A 11 43.75 -11.26 -14.62
C PRO A 11 42.30 -11.76 -14.78
N ASP A 12 41.93 -12.13 -16.01
CA ASP A 12 40.52 -12.39 -16.36
C ASP A 12 39.91 -13.63 -15.68
N ASP A 13 40.75 -14.53 -15.16
CA ASP A 13 40.34 -15.80 -14.54
C ASP A 13 40.10 -15.72 -13.01
N ARG A 14 40.27 -14.53 -12.40
CA ARG A 14 40.08 -14.37 -10.95
C ARG A 14 38.67 -13.93 -10.59
N ARG A 15 38.05 -14.64 -9.64
CA ARG A 15 36.71 -14.32 -9.12
C ARG A 15 36.64 -13.11 -8.20
N PHE A 16 37.76 -12.69 -7.58
CA PHE A 16 37.79 -11.56 -6.64
C PHE A 16 39.02 -10.66 -6.85
N CYS A 17 38.87 -9.37 -6.61
CA CYS A 17 39.96 -8.40 -6.63
C CYS A 17 40.84 -8.54 -5.37
N LYS A 18 42.16 -8.60 -5.55
CA LYS A 18 43.12 -8.71 -4.42
C LYS A 18 43.24 -7.44 -3.57
N PHE A 19 42.79 -6.30 -4.07
CA PHE A 19 43.00 -5.00 -3.41
C PHE A 19 41.76 -4.54 -2.64
N CYS A 20 40.57 -4.64 -3.24
CA CYS A 20 39.31 -4.22 -2.61
C CYS A 20 38.35 -5.36 -2.28
N GLY A 21 38.66 -6.61 -2.65
CA GLY A 21 37.78 -7.77 -2.39
C GLY A 21 36.55 -7.87 -3.28
N THR A 22 36.35 -6.97 -4.24
CA THR A 22 35.19 -7.00 -5.15
C THR A 22 35.12 -8.30 -5.95
N ASN A 23 33.94 -8.93 -6.02
CA ASN A 23 33.70 -10.13 -6.81
C ASN A 23 33.65 -9.78 -8.31
N LEU A 24 34.73 -10.09 -9.03
CA LEU A 24 34.86 -9.80 -10.45
C LEU A 24 33.99 -10.71 -11.32
N GLY A 25 33.61 -11.90 -10.84
CA GLY A 25 32.72 -12.80 -11.58
C GLY A 25 31.30 -12.24 -11.71
N LEU A 26 30.77 -11.68 -10.61
CA LEU A 26 29.48 -10.98 -10.64
C LEU A 26 29.54 -9.72 -11.50
N VAL A 27 30.64 -8.97 -11.41
CA VAL A 27 30.85 -7.76 -12.21
C VAL A 27 30.95 -8.08 -13.69
N SER A 28 31.72 -9.11 -14.08
CA SER A 28 31.84 -9.52 -15.48
C SER A 28 30.50 -9.97 -16.03
N GLU A 29 29.71 -10.70 -15.24
CA GLU A 29 28.40 -11.15 -15.70
C GLU A 29 27.38 -10.02 -15.81
N ALA A 30 27.40 -9.07 -14.87
CA ALA A 30 26.58 -7.86 -14.95
C ALA A 30 26.96 -6.99 -16.16
N LEU A 31 28.26 -6.88 -16.49
CA LEU A 31 28.71 -6.18 -17.69
C LEU A 31 28.33 -6.91 -18.97
N SER A 32 28.36 -8.25 -18.98
CA SER A 32 27.89 -9.07 -20.11
C SER A 32 26.38 -8.95 -20.32
N ARG A 33 25.59 -8.87 -19.24
CA ARG A 33 24.13 -8.70 -19.29
C ARG A 33 23.68 -7.25 -19.49
N GLY A 34 24.52 -6.28 -19.10
CA GLY A 34 24.19 -4.85 -19.05
C GLY A 34 24.39 -4.07 -20.35
N ARG A 35 24.60 -4.74 -21.50
CA ARG A 35 24.44 -4.04 -22.79
C ARG A 35 22.94 -3.85 -23.03
N VAL A 36 22.41 -2.73 -22.54
CA VAL A 36 21.11 -2.19 -22.94
C VAL A 36 21.12 -2.08 -24.46
N SER A 37 20.45 -3.04 -25.11
CA SER A 37 20.22 -3.03 -26.54
C SER A 37 19.40 -1.78 -26.85
N ASN A 38 19.91 -0.94 -27.74
CA ASN A 38 19.25 0.29 -28.18
C ASN A 38 17.94 -0.06 -28.90
N THR A 39 16.87 -0.29 -28.14
CA THR A 39 15.49 -0.31 -28.61
C THR A 39 14.86 1.00 -28.18
N ASN A 40 14.47 1.80 -29.17
CA ASN A 40 13.78 3.10 -29.08
C ASN A 40 13.56 3.61 -27.66
N LEU A 41 14.46 4.50 -27.23
CA LEU A 41 14.49 5.10 -25.89
C LEU A 41 13.15 5.80 -25.52
N SER A 42 12.27 6.08 -26.50
CA SER A 42 10.91 6.60 -26.31
C SER A 42 9.90 5.56 -25.82
N ASP A 43 9.99 4.30 -26.27
CA ASP A 43 9.02 3.27 -25.89
C ASP A 43 9.37 2.67 -24.52
N ALA A 44 10.67 2.59 -24.22
CA ALA A 44 11.16 2.16 -22.91
C ALA A 44 10.87 3.19 -21.81
N THR A 45 10.95 4.50 -22.10
CA THR A 45 10.62 5.54 -21.11
C THR A 45 9.14 5.59 -20.78
N ALA A 46 8.25 5.34 -21.75
CA ALA A 46 6.81 5.25 -21.50
C ALA A 46 6.45 4.10 -20.55
N GLN A 47 7.06 2.92 -20.71
CA GLN A 47 6.83 1.77 -19.81
C GLN A 47 7.38 2.01 -18.40
N ILE A 48 8.53 2.66 -18.28
CA ILE A 48 9.12 3.02 -16.99
C ILE A 48 8.19 3.99 -16.26
N ILE A 49 7.74 5.07 -16.91
CA ILE A 49 6.86 6.07 -16.29
C ILE A 49 5.59 5.41 -15.71
N GLU A 50 4.91 4.55 -16.46
CA GLU A 50 3.73 3.81 -15.96
C GLU A 50 4.06 2.90 -14.77
N GLN A 51 5.23 2.24 -14.77
CA GLN A 51 5.64 1.39 -13.66
C GLN A 51 5.91 2.18 -12.37
N TRP A 52 6.49 3.38 -12.47
CA TRP A 52 6.79 4.22 -11.31
C TRP A 52 5.57 5.00 -10.78
N PHE A 53 4.60 5.34 -11.64
CA PHE A 53 3.39 6.07 -11.22
C PHE A 53 2.16 5.16 -10.95
N GLY A 54 2.18 3.90 -11.40
CA GLY A 54 1.09 2.93 -11.22
C GLY A 54 1.16 2.12 -9.92
N GLU A 55 2.37 1.89 -9.40
CA GLU A 55 2.58 1.19 -8.14
C GLU A 55 2.28 2.16 -6.98
N LYS A 56 1.07 2.11 -6.44
CA LYS A 56 0.79 2.80 -5.17
C LYS A 56 1.74 2.19 -4.13
N PRO A 57 2.72 2.94 -3.60
CA PRO A 57 3.70 2.38 -2.67
C PRO A 57 2.95 1.75 -1.50
N ASP A 58 3.28 0.50 -1.20
CA ASP A 58 2.66 -0.23 -0.11
C ASP A 58 2.74 0.59 1.18
N PRO A 59 1.60 0.93 1.82
CA PRO A 59 1.65 1.70 3.04
C PRO A 59 2.50 0.98 4.09
N PRO A 60 3.40 1.70 4.78
CA PRO A 60 4.38 1.13 5.69
C PRO A 60 3.71 0.25 6.76
N PRO A 61 4.35 -0.86 7.18
CA PRO A 61 3.81 -1.70 8.23
C PRO A 61 3.73 -0.88 9.52
N GLY A 62 2.52 -0.74 10.08
CA GLY A 62 2.30 -0.06 11.37
C GLY A 62 1.16 0.95 11.46
N LYS A 63 0.46 1.28 10.37
CA LYS A 63 -0.71 2.20 10.42
C LYS A 63 -2.04 1.60 9.93
N ARG A 64 -2.06 0.33 9.50
CA ARG A 64 -3.27 -0.31 8.93
C ARG A 64 -4.28 -0.84 9.96
N GLN A 65 -3.94 -0.85 11.26
CA GLN A 65 -4.82 -1.44 12.29
C GLN A 65 -5.69 -0.42 13.04
N LEU A 66 -5.34 0.88 13.04
CA LEU A 66 -6.02 1.86 13.90
C LEU A 66 -7.32 2.41 13.29
N ASN A 67 -7.39 2.43 11.96
CA ASN A 67 -8.51 2.93 11.17
C ASN A 67 -9.65 1.90 11.03
N ASP A 68 -9.35 0.60 11.02
CA ASP A 68 -10.37 -0.46 11.03
C ASP A 68 -11.14 -0.51 12.36
N ILE A 69 -10.47 -0.22 13.47
CA ILE A 69 -11.14 -0.19 14.79
C ILE A 69 -12.08 1.02 14.89
N ARG A 70 -11.72 2.17 14.32
CA ARG A 70 -12.57 3.38 14.40
C ARG A 70 -13.87 3.25 13.59
N SER A 71 -13.88 2.54 12.46
CA SER A 71 -15.09 2.45 11.63
C SER A 71 -16.19 1.60 12.30
N GLY A 72 -15.82 0.51 12.96
CA GLY A 72 -16.78 -0.37 13.67
C GLY A 72 -17.37 0.26 14.93
N VAL A 73 -16.61 1.10 15.64
CA VAL A 73 -17.07 1.77 16.85
C VAL A 73 -18.13 2.82 16.53
N ILE A 74 -17.93 3.62 15.49
CA ILE A 74 -18.88 4.69 15.14
C ILE A 74 -20.23 4.09 14.71
N THR A 75 -20.24 3.03 13.92
CA THR A 75 -21.50 2.42 13.43
C THR A 75 -22.30 1.76 14.55
N THR A 76 -21.63 1.11 15.51
CA THR A 76 -22.30 0.53 16.68
C THR A 76 -22.91 1.59 17.59
N PHE A 77 -22.23 2.72 17.83
CA PHE A 77 -22.80 3.83 18.59
C PHE A 77 -24.01 4.47 17.91
N VAL A 78 -23.96 4.68 16.59
CA VAL A 78 -25.09 5.23 15.83
C VAL A 78 -26.30 4.29 15.88
N GLY A 79 -26.08 2.98 15.73
CA GLY A 79 -27.15 1.98 15.82
C GLY A 79 -27.84 1.97 17.18
N ILE A 80 -27.07 1.92 18.27
CA ILE A 80 -27.61 1.92 19.64
C ILE A 80 -28.40 3.21 19.91
N GLY A 81 -27.88 4.37 19.48
CA GLY A 81 -28.56 5.66 19.63
C GLY A 81 -29.89 5.72 18.87
N LEU A 82 -29.91 5.27 17.61
CA LEU A 82 -31.14 5.19 16.80
C LEU A 82 -32.16 4.24 17.44
N SER A 83 -31.73 3.06 17.88
CA SER A 83 -32.62 2.09 18.54
C SER A 83 -33.23 2.63 19.82
N ALA A 84 -32.44 3.27 20.68
CA ALA A 84 -32.94 3.90 21.90
C ALA A 84 -33.89 5.07 21.59
N PHE A 85 -33.54 5.91 20.62
CA PHE A 85 -34.40 7.03 20.19
C PHE A 85 -35.77 6.54 19.70
N LEU A 86 -35.80 5.53 18.82
CA LEU A 86 -37.05 4.96 18.32
C LEU A 86 -37.87 4.29 19.41
N TYR A 87 -37.22 3.66 20.40
CA TYR A 87 -37.89 3.09 21.57
C TYR A 87 -38.63 4.17 22.37
N PHE A 88 -37.96 5.26 22.72
CA PHE A 88 -38.59 6.38 23.44
C PHE A 88 -39.67 7.08 22.62
N LEU A 89 -39.45 7.23 21.31
CA LEU A 89 -40.45 7.79 20.40
C LEU A 89 -41.72 6.92 20.41
N MET A 90 -41.58 5.60 20.31
CA MET A 90 -42.71 4.67 20.31
C MET A 90 -43.46 4.68 21.64
N GLU A 91 -42.75 4.73 22.76
CA GLU A 91 -43.34 4.88 24.10
C GLU A 91 -44.10 6.20 24.24
N ALA A 92 -43.54 7.31 23.74
CA ALA A 92 -44.22 8.61 23.72
C ALA A 92 -45.48 8.58 22.84
N VAL A 93 -45.42 7.98 21.66
CA VAL A 93 -46.58 7.84 20.76
C VAL A 93 -47.66 6.97 21.40
N ALA A 94 -47.29 5.83 21.97
CA ALA A 94 -48.23 4.93 22.67
C ALA A 94 -48.91 5.62 23.86
N SER A 95 -48.18 6.47 24.58
CA SER A 95 -48.76 7.27 25.67
C SER A 95 -49.69 8.38 25.16
N SER A 96 -49.44 8.90 23.96
CA SER A 96 -50.28 9.95 23.34
C SER A 96 -51.55 9.41 22.67
N SER A 97 -51.60 8.12 22.35
CA SER A 97 -52.75 7.49 21.68
C SER A 97 -53.86 7.05 22.64
N HIS A 98 -54.09 7.76 23.76
CA HIS A 98 -55.31 7.61 24.56
C HIS A 98 -56.50 8.11 23.73
N ILE A 99 -56.95 7.27 22.79
CA ILE A 99 -58.17 7.45 22.01
C ILE A 99 -59.31 7.11 22.96
N ASP A 100 -60.00 8.12 23.47
CA ASP A 100 -61.26 7.95 24.20
C ASP A 100 -62.28 7.28 23.25
N PRO A 101 -62.70 6.03 23.49
CA PRO A 101 -63.65 5.34 22.61
C PRO A 101 -65.11 5.82 22.79
N GLY A 102 -65.33 6.97 23.44
CA GLY A 102 -66.65 7.45 23.86
C GLY A 102 -67.19 8.69 23.14
N ALA A 103 -66.47 9.25 22.16
CA ALA A 103 -66.92 10.43 21.41
C ALA A 103 -67.25 10.07 19.95
N VAL A 104 -68.38 9.39 19.75
CA VAL A 104 -69.03 9.28 18.44
C VAL A 104 -70.43 9.91 18.59
N PRO A 105 -70.78 10.98 17.86
CA PRO A 105 -72.14 11.51 17.82
C PRO A 105 -73.10 10.58 17.06
#